data_AF-A0A351X0L0-F1
#
_entry.id   AF-A0A351X0L0-F1
#
_cell.length_a   1.000
_cell.length_b   1.000
_cell.length_c   1.000
_cell.angle_alpha   90.00
_cell.angle_beta   90.00
_cell.angle_gamma   90.00
#
_symmetry.space_group_name_H-M   'P 1'
#
loop_
_entity.id
_entity.type
_entity.pdbx_description
1 polymer ?
#
loop_
_entity_poly.entity_id
_entity_poly.type
_entity_poly.pdbx_seq_one_letter_code
_entity_poly.pdbx_strand_id
1 'polypeptide(L)'
;MIKGQLSSKDWELLSSYMDGELNPRDKARVEARLSTQPEFQEALDGLRRTKAILRKTPIRKVPRNFTLRAADVQPVKTPRWIPTMQWSSAAVALVAVFLFASQLVPGFRGLATTASEKAVDSEMGAPE
;
A
#
# COMPACT_ATOMS: atom_id res chain seq x y z
N MET A 1 -42.07 -14.71 3.99
CA MET A 1 -41.32 -15.76 3.27
C MET A 1 -39.84 -15.40 3.36
N ILE A 2 -39.07 -16.15 4.14
CA ILE A 2 -37.63 -15.92 4.31
C ILE A 2 -36.98 -16.51 3.06
N LYS A 3 -36.56 -15.65 2.12
CA LYS A 3 -35.73 -16.05 0.97
C LYS A 3 -34.44 -16.64 1.53
N GLY A 4 -34.15 -17.90 1.26
CA GLY A 4 -32.82 -18.44 1.47
C GLY A 4 -31.83 -17.56 0.74
N GLN A 5 -30.90 -16.99 1.52
CA GLN A 5 -29.95 -16.02 1.01
C GLN A 5 -28.87 -16.77 0.24
N LEU A 6 -28.86 -16.63 -1.08
CA LEU A 6 -27.74 -17.04 -1.92
C LEU A 6 -26.45 -16.36 -1.43
N SER A 7 -25.39 -17.15 -1.30
CA SER A 7 -24.06 -16.62 -0.97
C SER A 7 -23.51 -15.80 -2.13
N SER A 8 -22.55 -14.91 -1.87
CA SER A 8 -21.82 -14.20 -2.91
C SER A 8 -21.18 -15.15 -3.94
N LYS A 9 -20.69 -16.30 -3.50
CA LYS A 9 -20.14 -17.35 -4.37
C LYS A 9 -21.20 -17.98 -5.29
N ASP A 10 -22.43 -18.12 -4.81
CA ASP A 10 -23.51 -18.65 -5.64
C ASP A 10 -23.90 -17.63 -6.71
N TRP A 11 -23.95 -16.34 -6.38
CA TRP A 11 -24.18 -15.28 -7.36
C TRP A 11 -23.09 -15.23 -8.45
N GLU A 12 -21.82 -15.36 -8.07
CA GLU A 12 -20.71 -15.44 -9.01
C GLU A 12 -20.86 -16.65 -9.94
N LEU A 13 -21.16 -17.83 -9.36
CA LEU A 13 -21.38 -19.06 -10.12
C LEU A 13 -22.54 -18.94 -11.12
N LEU A 14 -23.66 -18.32 -10.72
CA LEU A 14 -24.80 -18.05 -11.62
C LEU A 14 -24.42 -17.05 -12.74
N SER A 15 -23.62 -16.02 -12.43
CA SER A 15 -23.14 -15.07 -13.43
C SER A 15 -22.26 -15.76 -14.47
N SER A 16 -21.25 -16.51 -14.02
CA SER A 16 -20.37 -17.28 -14.92
C SER A 16 -21.13 -18.33 -15.72
N TYR A 17 -22.17 -18.96 -15.13
CA TYR A 17 -23.07 -19.84 -15.88
C TYR A 17 -23.79 -19.11 -17.01
N MET A 18 -24.32 -17.91 -16.74
CA MET A 18 -25.04 -17.08 -17.72
C MET A 18 -24.13 -16.57 -18.85
N ASP A 19 -22.85 -16.35 -18.56
CA ASP A 19 -21.86 -15.90 -19.54
C ASP A 19 -21.15 -17.07 -20.25
N GLY A 20 -21.41 -18.31 -19.84
CA GLY A 20 -20.88 -19.52 -20.49
C GLY A 20 -19.44 -19.85 -20.12
N GLU A 21 -18.93 -19.29 -19.02
CA GLU A 21 -17.54 -19.42 -18.57
C GLU A 21 -17.29 -20.65 -17.67
N LEU A 22 -18.33 -21.44 -17.37
CA LEU A 22 -18.20 -22.62 -16.53
C LEU A 22 -17.71 -23.87 -17.29
N ASN A 23 -16.84 -24.63 -16.62
CA ASN A 23 -16.43 -25.97 -17.06
C ASN A 23 -17.65 -26.93 -17.04
N PRO A 24 -17.73 -27.98 -17.89
CA PRO A 24 -18.91 -28.83 -18.00
C PRO A 24 -19.34 -29.49 -16.68
N ARG A 25 -18.39 -29.81 -15.80
CA ARG A 25 -18.67 -30.36 -14.45
C ARG A 25 -19.43 -29.38 -13.58
N ASP A 26 -19.00 -28.12 -13.55
CA ASP A 26 -19.65 -27.08 -12.74
C ASP A 26 -20.98 -26.67 -13.33
N LYS A 27 -21.08 -26.65 -14.66
CA LYS A 27 -22.34 -26.46 -15.38
C LYS A 27 -23.39 -27.49 -14.96
N ALA A 28 -23.05 -28.78 -14.97
CA ALA A 28 -23.96 -29.85 -14.53
C ALA A 28 -24.37 -29.69 -13.06
N ARG A 29 -23.46 -29.21 -12.19
CA ARG A 29 -23.76 -28.93 -10.78
C ARG A 29 -24.76 -27.78 -10.62
N VAL A 30 -24.63 -26.73 -11.42
CA VAL A 30 -25.56 -25.60 -11.44
C VAL A 30 -26.92 -26.04 -11.97
N GLU A 31 -26.97 -26.80 -13.05
CA GLU A 31 -28.21 -27.34 -13.63
C GLU A 31 -28.96 -28.25 -12.65
N ALA A 32 -28.24 -29.12 -11.94
CA ALA A 32 -28.82 -29.94 -10.87
C ALA A 32 -29.44 -29.05 -9.76
N ARG A 33 -28.72 -28.02 -9.30
CA ARG A 33 -29.24 -27.09 -8.29
C ARG A 33 -30.43 -26.29 -8.78
N LEU A 34 -30.42 -25.84 -10.04
CA LEU A 34 -31.55 -25.15 -10.67
C LEU A 34 -32.80 -26.04 -10.70
N SER A 35 -32.66 -27.36 -10.87
CA SER A 35 -33.80 -28.28 -10.86
C SER A 35 -34.41 -28.48 -9.45
N THR A 36 -33.59 -28.37 -8.40
CA THR A 36 -33.99 -28.70 -7.03
C THR A 36 -34.37 -27.47 -6.20
N GLN A 37 -33.76 -26.32 -6.47
CA GLN A 37 -33.87 -25.12 -5.63
C GLN A 37 -34.59 -23.99 -6.39
N PRO A 38 -35.80 -23.57 -5.97
CA PRO A 38 -36.52 -22.48 -6.62
C PRO A 38 -35.82 -21.13 -6.46
N GLU A 39 -35.05 -20.95 -5.39
CA GLU A 39 -34.27 -19.71 -5.14
C GLU A 39 -33.19 -19.48 -6.19
N PHE A 40 -32.53 -20.54 -6.66
CA PHE A 40 -31.57 -20.48 -7.76
C PHE A 40 -32.23 -20.06 -9.07
N GLN A 41 -33.47 -20.52 -9.32
CA GLN A 41 -34.23 -20.11 -10.51
C GLN A 41 -34.63 -18.63 -10.44
N GLU A 42 -35.16 -18.18 -9.30
CA GLU A 42 -35.54 -16.77 -9.10
C GLU A 42 -34.33 -15.84 -9.29
N ALA A 43 -33.17 -16.23 -8.78
CA ALA A 43 -31.91 -15.48 -8.95
C ALA A 43 -31.46 -15.41 -10.41
N LEU A 44 -31.51 -16.54 -11.13
CA LEU A 44 -31.15 -16.60 -12.55
C LEU A 44 -32.08 -15.73 -13.40
N ASP A 45 -33.38 -15.75 -13.12
CA ASP A 45 -34.35 -14.92 -13.82
C ASP A 45 -34.19 -13.43 -13.49
N GLY A 46 -33.82 -13.11 -12.24
CA GLY A 46 -33.40 -11.77 -11.85
C GLY A 46 -32.21 -11.26 -12.68
N LEU A 47 -31.16 -12.08 -12.82
CA LEU A 47 -29.99 -11.76 -13.66
C LEU A 47 -30.36 -11.55 -15.13
N ARG A 48 -31.19 -12.45 -15.70
CA ARG A 48 -31.68 -12.33 -17.07
C ARG A 48 -32.48 -11.05 -17.29
N ARG A 49 -33.33 -10.68 -16.34
CA ARG A 49 -34.12 -9.45 -16.40
C ARG A 49 -33.22 -8.22 -16.39
N THR A 50 -32.22 -8.18 -15.51
CA THR A 50 -31.23 -7.09 -15.47
C THR A 50 -30.46 -7.00 -16.78
N LYS A 51 -29.97 -8.12 -17.33
CA LYS A 51 -29.30 -8.17 -18.65
C LYS A 51 -30.21 -7.64 -19.75
N ALA A 52 -31.49 -8.01 -19.75
CA ALA A 52 -32.45 -7.53 -20.73
C ALA A 52 -32.70 -6.02 -20.63
N ILE A 53 -32.77 -5.45 -19.42
CA ILE A 53 -32.89 -4.00 -19.22
C ILE A 53 -31.64 -3.28 -19.72
N LEU A 54 -30.44 -3.75 -19.32
CA LEU A 54 -29.18 -3.14 -19.74
C LEU A 54 -28.98 -3.18 -21.26
N ARG A 55 -29.40 -4.26 -21.92
CA ARG A 55 -29.36 -4.36 -23.39
C ARG A 55 -30.30 -3.38 -24.10
N LYS A 56 -31.34 -2.88 -23.43
CA LYS A 56 -32.26 -1.87 -23.98
C LYS A 56 -31.76 -0.43 -23.76
N THR A 57 -30.74 -0.25 -22.93
CA THR A 57 -30.17 1.07 -22.66
C THR A 57 -29.45 1.61 -23.91
N PRO A 58 -29.62 2.89 -24.28
CA PRO A 58 -28.91 3.46 -25.41
C PRO A 58 -27.40 3.45 -25.17
N ILE A 59 -26.66 2.91 -26.12
CA ILE A 59 -25.19 2.95 -26.11
C ILE A 59 -24.77 4.39 -26.40
N ARG A 60 -24.26 5.09 -25.39
CA ARG A 60 -23.73 6.44 -25.55
C ARG A 60 -22.22 6.41 -25.79
N LYS A 61 -21.76 7.09 -26.84
CA LYS A 61 -20.33 7.24 -27.12
C LYS A 61 -19.64 7.96 -25.96
N VAL A 62 -18.56 7.37 -25.45
CA VAL A 62 -17.74 7.99 -24.39
C VAL A 62 -17.11 9.28 -24.96
N PRO A 63 -17.34 10.46 -24.35
CA PRO A 63 -16.93 11.74 -24.93
C PRO A 63 -15.42 11.93 -25.08
N ARG A 64 -14.62 11.39 -24.16
CA ARG A 64 -13.16 11.52 -24.17
C ARG A 64 -12.46 10.27 -23.67
N ASN A 65 -11.28 10.00 -24.22
CA ASN A 65 -10.38 8.99 -23.69
C ASN A 65 -9.83 9.48 -22.34
N PHE A 66 -9.97 8.68 -21.28
CA PHE A 66 -9.38 8.96 -19.96
C PHE A 66 -7.91 8.49 -19.86
N THR A 67 -7.34 8.00 -20.96
CA THR A 67 -5.94 7.65 -21.04
C THR A 67 -5.11 8.93 -21.01
N LEU A 68 -4.46 9.20 -19.87
CA LEU A 68 -3.43 10.24 -19.78
C LEU A 68 -2.29 9.86 -20.71
N ARG A 69 -2.05 10.64 -21.76
CA ARG A 69 -0.84 10.46 -22.56
C ARG A 69 0.33 11.04 -21.77
N ALA A 70 1.53 10.52 -22.01
CA ALA A 70 2.74 11.07 -21.39
C ALA A 70 2.89 12.59 -21.64
N ALA A 71 2.38 13.09 -22.77
CA ALA A 71 2.34 14.51 -23.10
C ALA A 71 1.36 15.34 -22.26
N ASP A 72 0.34 14.71 -21.65
CA ASP A 72 -0.69 15.37 -20.84
C ASP A 72 -0.27 15.43 -19.35
N VAL A 73 0.83 14.77 -18.97
CA VAL A 73 1.38 14.77 -17.62
C VAL A 73 2.49 15.81 -17.54
N GLN A 74 2.27 16.89 -16.77
CA GLN A 74 3.34 17.83 -16.47
C GLN A 74 4.39 17.11 -15.59
N PRO A 75 5.68 17.14 -15.95
CA PRO A 75 6.71 16.55 -15.11
C PRO A 75 6.69 17.26 -13.75
N VAL A 76 6.69 16.47 -12.67
CA VAL A 76 6.79 17.00 -11.31
C VAL A 76 8.11 17.77 -11.23
N LYS A 77 8.02 19.10 -11.13
CA LYS A 77 9.19 19.96 -10.95
C LYS A 77 9.66 19.78 -9.51
N THR A 78 10.62 18.88 -9.30
CA THR A 78 11.31 18.81 -8.02
C THR A 78 12.09 20.12 -7.83
N PRO A 79 11.94 20.80 -6.68
CA PRO A 79 12.64 22.05 -6.46
C PRO A 79 14.16 21.84 -6.43
N ARG A 80 14.88 22.74 -7.11
CA ARG A 80 16.33 22.63 -7.38
C ARG A 80 17.23 22.63 -6.14
N TRP A 81 16.67 22.89 -4.95
CA TRP A 81 17.36 22.91 -3.66
C TRP A 81 17.25 21.58 -2.88
N ILE A 82 16.49 20.59 -3.34
CA ILE A 82 16.46 19.26 -2.71
C ILE A 82 17.84 18.56 -2.75
N PRO A 83 18.63 18.61 -3.84
CA PRO A 83 19.93 17.94 -3.89
C PRO A 83 20.96 18.53 -2.92
N THR A 84 20.82 19.78 -2.48
CA THR A 84 21.76 20.40 -1.53
C THR A 84 21.59 19.89 -0.10
N MET A 85 20.53 19.12 0.20
CA MET A 85 20.35 18.54 1.54
C MET A 85 21.17 17.25 1.74
N GLN A 86 21.69 16.64 0.67
CA GLN A 86 22.49 15.41 0.72
C GLN A 86 23.87 15.60 1.38
N TRP A 87 24.30 16.85 1.55
CA TRP A 87 25.57 17.19 2.22
C TRP A 87 25.55 16.91 3.72
N SER A 88 24.37 16.72 4.32
CA SER A 88 24.23 16.35 5.73
C SER A 88 24.91 15.01 6.04
N SER A 89 24.72 13.98 5.21
CA SER A 89 25.35 12.68 5.43
C SER A 89 26.87 12.72 5.30
N ALA A 90 27.41 13.52 4.38
CA ALA A 90 28.86 13.69 4.23
C ALA A 90 29.46 14.40 5.45
N ALA A 91 28.80 15.45 5.96
CA ALA A 91 29.24 16.15 7.17
C ALA A 91 29.24 15.23 8.40
N VAL A 92 28.17 14.44 8.60
CA VAL A 92 28.08 13.46 9.69
C VAL A 92 29.16 12.39 9.58
N ALA A 93 29.43 11.88 8.38
CA ALA A 93 30.48 10.89 8.16
C ALA A 93 31.88 11.43 8.52
N LEU A 94 32.18 12.69 8.17
CA LEU A 94 33.45 13.33 8.54
C LEU A 94 33.58 13.49 10.06
N VAL A 95 32.53 13.94 10.74
CA VAL A 95 32.50 14.03 12.20
C VAL A 95 32.70 12.66 12.85
N ALA A 96 32.04 11.61 12.34
CA ALA A 96 32.17 10.26 12.85
C ALA A 96 33.61 9.72 12.67
N VAL A 97 34.24 9.93 11.51
CA VAL A 97 35.64 9.56 11.26
C VAL A 97 36.56 10.30 12.22
N PHE A 98 36.33 11.60 12.43
CA PHE A 98 37.12 12.41 13.36
C PHE A 98 37.00 11.90 14.80
N LEU A 99 35.77 11.66 15.28
CA LEU A 99 35.52 11.09 16.61
C LEU A 99 36.16 9.71 16.76
N PHE A 100 36.06 8.85 15.76
CA PHE A 100 36.66 7.52 15.77
C PHE A 100 38.19 7.58 15.81
N ALA A 101 38.81 8.43 15.00
CA ALA A 101 40.25 8.66 15.00
C ALA A 101 40.74 9.19 16.36
N SER A 102 39.99 10.11 16.99
CA SER A 102 40.29 10.64 18.33
C SER A 102 40.21 9.57 19.44
N GLN A 103 39.39 8.54 19.24
CA GLN A 103 39.27 7.41 20.17
C GLN A 103 40.36 6.36 19.97
N LEU A 104 40.89 6.21 18.75
CA LEU A 104 41.91 5.22 18.42
C LEU A 104 43.33 5.64 18.86
N VAL A 105 43.56 6.93 19.14
CA VAL A 105 44.84 7.44 19.64
C VAL A 105 44.87 7.43 21.18
N PRO A 106 45.52 6.45 21.83
CA PRO A 106 45.69 6.43 23.29
C PRO A 106 46.60 7.58 23.72
N GLY A 107 45.98 8.67 24.21
CA GLY A 107 46.65 9.89 24.64
C GLY A 107 45.82 11.15 24.41
N PHE A 108 44.94 11.14 23.40
CA PHE A 108 44.09 12.30 23.08
C PHE A 108 42.98 12.53 24.11
N ARG A 109 42.44 11.45 24.71
CA ARG A 109 41.47 11.49 25.81
C ARG A 109 42.07 11.94 27.16
N GLY A 110 43.38 11.79 27.35
CA GLY A 110 44.06 12.12 28.61
C GLY A 110 44.07 13.61 28.92
N LEU A 111 44.17 14.46 27.89
CA LEU A 111 44.22 15.92 28.06
C LEU A 111 42.88 16.56 28.44
N ALA A 112 41.75 15.96 28.04
CA ALA A 112 40.43 16.50 28.37
C ALA A 112 39.95 16.08 29.76
N THR A 113 40.35 14.90 30.26
CA THR A 113 39.94 14.41 31.59
C THR A 113 40.77 15.05 32.71
N THR A 114 42.04 15.38 32.48
CA THR A 114 42.91 15.98 33.51
C THR A 114 42.50 17.40 33.93
N ALA A 115 41.71 18.10 33.11
CA ALA A 115 41.20 19.43 33.45
C ALA A 115 39.90 19.39 34.26
N SER A 116 39.07 18.34 34.11
CA SER A 116 37.82 18.20 34.86
C SER A 116 38.03 17.56 36.24
N GLU A 117 39.10 16.79 36.43
CA GLU A 117 39.40 16.15 37.73
C GLU A 117 40.10 17.12 38.70
N LYS A 118 40.96 18.02 38.20
CA LYS A 118 41.66 19.01 39.03
C LYS A 118 40.79 20.14 39.63
N ALA A 119 39.55 20.29 39.19
CA ALA A 119 38.64 21.32 39.71
C ALA A 119 37.76 20.83 40.87
N VAL A 120 37.56 19.51 41.02
CA VAL A 120 36.66 18.94 42.04
C VAL A 120 37.38 18.70 43.37
N ASP A 121 38.68 18.42 43.35
CA ASP A 121 39.47 18.20 44.58
C ASP A 121 39.85 19.50 45.31
N SER A 122 39.71 20.67 44.68
CA SER A 122 40.09 21.96 45.27
C SER A 122 39.01 22.63 46.13
N GLU A 123 37.80 22.06 46.23
CA GLU A 123 36.70 22.63 47.04
C GLU A 123 36.37 21.85 48.33
N MET A 124 36.98 20.68 48.59
CA MET A 124 36.61 19.81 49.71
C MET A 124 37.76 19.58 50.72
N GLY A 125 38.37 20.66 51.21
CA GLY A 125 39.56 20.56 52.07
C GLY A 125 39.84 21.77 52.95
N ALA A 126 38.83 22.36 53.58
CA ALA A 126 38.97 23.13 54.82
C ALA A 126 37.89 22.63 55.77
N PRO A 127 38.25 22.14 56.97
CA PRO A 127 38.18 23.06 58.11
C PRO A 127 39.17 22.83 59.27
N GLU A 128 39.36 23.93 59.99
CA GLU A 128 39.89 24.16 61.36
C GLU A 128 41.40 24.05 61.65
#